data_AF-A0A3D5RUR1-F1
#
_entry.id   AF-A0A3D5RUR1-F1
#
_cell.length_a   1.000
_cell.length_b   1.000
_cell.length_c   1.000
_cell.angle_alpha   90.00
_cell.angle_beta   90.00
_cell.angle_gamma   90.00
#
_symmetry.space_group_name_H-M   'P 1'
#
loop_
_entity.id
_entity.type
_entity.pdbx_description
1 polymer ?
#
loop_
_entity_poly.entity_id
_entity_poly.type
_entity_poly.pdbx_seq_one_letter_code
_entity_poly.pdbx_strand_id
1 'polypeptide(L)'
;MADLSTTFNDSKKHYMILDGLRGIAAIMVVMFHILETFAIGDPYKQLVNHGYLAVDFFFMLSGFVIAYAYDDRWSSMSLSDFFKRRLIRLHPMIIMGMLFGAVLFYFQDSPMFPPI
;
A
#
# COMPACT_ATOMS: atom_id res chain seq x y z
N MET A 1 30.15 -19.06 36.52
CA MET A 1 30.26 -17.64 36.14
C MET A 1 29.25 -17.40 35.04
N ALA A 2 28.36 -16.44 35.29
CA ALA A 2 27.23 -16.12 34.44
C ALA A 2 27.64 -15.39 33.15
N ASP A 3 26.72 -15.48 32.19
CA ASP A 3 26.18 -14.37 31.38
C ASP A 3 26.48 -14.27 29.87
N LEU A 4 25.34 -14.24 29.16
CA LEU A 4 25.02 -13.33 28.05
C LEU A 4 25.58 -13.58 26.63
N SER A 5 25.81 -14.81 26.20
CA SER A 5 25.91 -15.07 24.75
C SER A 5 24.51 -15.21 24.13
N THR A 6 23.92 -14.03 23.88
CA THR A 6 23.08 -13.72 22.72
C THR A 6 21.71 -14.38 22.61
N THR A 7 20.74 -13.83 23.33
CA THR A 7 19.31 -13.88 22.97
C THR A 7 19.09 -13.05 21.69
N PHE A 8 19.58 -13.51 20.54
CA PHE A 8 19.12 -12.97 19.27
C PHE A 8 17.77 -13.60 18.96
N ASN A 9 16.76 -12.85 19.38
CA ASN A 9 15.37 -12.96 18.95
C ASN A 9 15.32 -13.35 17.47
N ASP A 10 14.96 -14.60 17.18
CA ASP A 10 14.88 -15.13 15.83
C ASP A 10 13.67 -14.47 15.13
N SER A 11 13.87 -13.25 14.67
CA SER A 11 12.85 -12.50 13.94
C SER A 11 12.64 -13.23 12.63
N LYS A 12 11.47 -13.87 12.46
CA LYS A 12 11.05 -14.59 11.24
C LYS A 12 11.61 -13.95 9.98
N LYS A 13 12.21 -14.78 9.13
CA LYS A 13 12.91 -14.36 7.91
C LYS A 13 12.00 -13.45 7.06
N HIS A 14 12.33 -12.17 7.02
CA HIS A 14 11.60 -11.19 6.23
C HIS A 14 11.93 -11.41 4.74
N TYR A 15 10.92 -11.68 3.92
CA TYR A 15 11.11 -11.90 2.50
C TYR A 15 11.23 -10.58 1.74
N MET A 16 12.47 -10.07 1.67
CA MET A 16 12.80 -8.84 0.96
C MET A 16 12.38 -8.86 -0.52
N ILE A 17 12.35 -10.04 -1.14
CA ILE A 17 11.87 -10.25 -2.52
C ILE A 17 10.38 -9.93 -2.64
N LEU A 18 9.56 -10.36 -1.67
CA LEU A 18 8.11 -10.08 -1.70
C LEU A 18 7.84 -8.60 -1.46
N ASP A 19 8.64 -7.98 -0.61
CA ASP A 19 8.59 -6.53 -0.39
C ASP A 19 8.96 -5.75 -1.66
N GLY A 20 10.00 -6.17 -2.38
CA GLY A 20 10.38 -5.60 -3.68
C GLY A 20 9.31 -5.80 -4.76
N LEU A 21 8.71 -6.99 -4.82
CA LEU A 21 7.66 -7.32 -5.79
C LEU A 21 6.38 -6.50 -5.56
N ARG A 22 6.00 -6.26 -4.30
CA ARG A 22 4.94 -5.28 -3.96
C ARG A 22 5.31 -3.88 -4.42
N GLY A 23 6.57 -3.47 -4.29
CA GLY A 23 7.05 -2.17 -4.78
C GLY A 23 6.87 -2.02 -6.29
N ILE A 24 7.28 -3.03 -7.06
CA ILE A 24 7.09 -3.05 -8.52
C ILE A 24 5.60 -2.99 -8.87
N ALA A 25 4.76 -3.77 -8.18
CA ALA A 25 3.32 -3.75 -8.39
C ALA A 25 2.72 -2.36 -8.08
N ALA A 26 3.13 -1.70 -6.99
CA ALA A 26 2.69 -0.35 -6.65
C ALA A 26 3.09 0.68 -7.72
N ILE A 27 4.30 0.60 -8.28
CA ILE A 27 4.74 1.48 -9.37
C ILE A 27 3.88 1.27 -10.62
N MET A 28 3.56 0.02 -10.97
CA MET A 28 2.67 -0.28 -12.10
C MET A 28 1.27 0.30 -11.89
N VAL A 29 0.73 0.26 -10.65
CA VAL A 29 -0.58 0.86 -10.32
C VAL A 29 -0.56 2.38 -10.47
N VAL A 30 0.51 3.04 -10.02
CA VAL A 30 0.67 4.50 -10.18
C VAL A 30 0.79 4.86 -11.66
N MET A 31 1.60 4.12 -12.42
CA MET A 31 1.78 4.35 -13.85
C MET A 31 0.46 4.16 -14.62
N PHE A 32 -0.34 3.16 -14.25
CA PHE A 32 -1.69 2.96 -14.81
C PHE A 32 -2.59 4.19 -14.61
N HIS A 33 -2.72 4.71 -13.38
CA HIS A 33 -3.58 5.87 -13.10
C HIS A 33 -3.12 7.15 -13.82
N ILE A 34 -1.80 7.33 -13.93
CA ILE A 34 -1.23 8.46 -14.67
C ILE A 34 -1.59 8.33 -16.16
N LEU A 35 -1.34 7.17 -16.77
CA LEU A 35 -1.61 6.94 -18.19
C LEU A 35 -3.11 6.97 -18.52
N GLU A 36 -3.97 6.50 -17.61
CA GLU A 36 -5.43 6.61 -17.71
C GLU A 36 -5.87 8.08 -17.75
N THR A 37 -5.29 8.93 -16.89
CA THR A 37 -5.58 10.38 -16.89
C THR A 37 -5.20 11.03 -18.23
N PHE A 38 -4.09 10.61 -18.84
CA PHE A 38 -3.66 11.09 -20.17
C PHE A 38 -4.46 10.51 -21.33
N ALA A 39 -5.15 9.38 -21.14
CA ALA A 39 -5.99 8.76 -22.17
C ALA A 39 -7.35 9.46 -22.33
N ILE A 40 -7.75 10.35 -21.41
CA ILE A 40 -9.00 11.14 -21.45
C ILE A 40 -10.23 10.24 -21.74
N GLY A 41 -10.24 9.04 -21.18
CA GLY A 41 -11.32 8.07 -21.36
C GLY A 41 -11.39 7.39 -22.74
N ASP A 42 -10.40 7.55 -23.62
CA ASP A 42 -10.29 6.81 -24.88
C ASP A 42 -9.56 5.47 -24.67
N PRO A 43 -10.27 4.32 -24.71
CA PRO A 43 -9.68 3.01 -24.43
C PRO A 43 -8.59 2.60 -25.43
N TYR A 44 -8.59 3.19 -26.63
CA TYR A 44 -7.62 2.86 -27.69
C TYR A 44 -6.29 3.61 -27.54
N LYS A 45 -6.27 4.71 -26.76
CA LYS A 45 -5.04 5.45 -26.41
C LYS A 45 -4.43 4.99 -25.08
N GLN A 46 -5.18 4.21 -24.31
CA GLN A 46 -4.74 3.68 -23.02
C GLN A 46 -3.75 2.54 -23.22
N LEU A 47 -2.45 2.88 -23.21
CA LEU A 47 -1.33 1.95 -23.41
C LEU A 47 -1.34 0.78 -22.41
N VAL A 48 -1.90 0.97 -21.21
CA VAL A 48 -2.06 -0.04 -20.17
C VAL A 48 -3.54 -0.22 -19.84
N ASN A 49 -4.29 -0.88 -20.72
CA ASN A 49 -5.73 -1.09 -20.52
C ASN A 49 -6.05 -2.08 -19.36
N HIS A 50 -5.09 -2.96 -19.02
CA HIS A 50 -5.27 -4.02 -18.00
C HIS A 50 -4.56 -3.74 -16.66
N GLY A 51 -4.36 -2.46 -16.30
CA GLY A 51 -3.62 -2.14 -15.07
C GLY A 51 -4.29 -2.58 -13.76
N TYR A 52 -5.58 -2.93 -13.79
CA TYR A 52 -6.26 -3.57 -12.67
C TYR A 52 -5.58 -4.88 -12.22
N LEU A 53 -4.94 -5.62 -13.12
CA LEU A 53 -4.19 -6.85 -12.77
C LEU A 53 -3.01 -6.57 -11.83
N ALA A 54 -2.39 -5.39 -11.92
CA ALA A 54 -1.32 -5.00 -11.02
C ALA A 54 -1.83 -4.74 -9.59
N VAL A 55 -3.07 -4.24 -9.46
CA VAL A 55 -3.76 -4.05 -8.19
C VAL A 55 -4.07 -5.39 -7.54
N ASP A 56 -4.66 -6.32 -8.31
CA ASP A 56 -4.97 -7.68 -7.83
C ASP A 56 -3.71 -8.40 -7.34
N PHE A 57 -2.63 -8.30 -8.11
CA PHE A 57 -1.34 -8.86 -7.75
C PHE A 57 -0.75 -8.24 -6.47
N PHE A 58 -0.80 -6.91 -6.34
CA PHE A 58 -0.34 -6.21 -5.14
C PHE A 58 -1.10 -6.67 -3.88
N PHE A 59 -2.42 -6.80 -3.98
CA PHE A 59 -3.26 -7.24 -2.87
C PHE A 59 -3.02 -8.71 -2.51
N MET A 60 -2.88 -9.59 -3.50
CA MET A 60 -2.58 -11.00 -3.28
C MET A 60 -1.25 -11.19 -2.53
N LEU A 61 -0.18 -10.49 -2.95
CA LEU A 61 1.11 -10.53 -2.26
C LEU A 61 1.04 -9.96 -0.85
N SER A 62 0.29 -8.88 -0.67
CA SER A 62 0.08 -8.28 0.66
C SER A 62 -0.64 -9.24 1.60
N GLY A 63 -1.66 -9.95 1.11
CA GLY A 63 -2.36 -10.99 1.86
C GLY A 63 -1.43 -12.14 2.26
N PHE A 64 -0.62 -12.63 1.33
CA PHE A 64 0.35 -13.69 1.61
C PHE A 64 1.39 -13.28 2.66
N VAL A 65 1.99 -12.08 2.54
CA VAL A 65 2.98 -11.59 3.52
C VAL A 65 2.36 -11.45 4.91
N ILE A 66 1.11 -11.01 4.98
CA ILE A 66 0.37 -10.92 6.24
C ILE A 66 0.12 -12.31 6.81
N ALA A 67 -0.39 -13.26 6.02
CA ALA A 67 -0.62 -14.62 6.49
C ALA A 67 0.68 -15.25 7.01
N TYR A 68 1.77 -15.16 6.26
CA TYR A 68 3.08 -15.68 6.65
C TYR A 68 3.63 -15.06 7.94
N ALA A 69 3.49 -13.73 8.10
CA ALA A 69 3.97 -13.02 9.28
C ALA A 69 3.19 -13.38 10.56
N TYR A 70 1.91 -13.73 10.43
CA TYR A 70 1.02 -14.02 11.56
C TYR A 70 0.76 -15.51 11.78
N ASP A 71 1.25 -16.40 10.91
CA ASP A 71 1.08 -17.86 10.97
C ASP A 71 1.43 -18.44 12.35
N ASP A 72 2.62 -18.12 12.88
CA ASP A 72 3.09 -18.68 14.17
C ASP A 72 2.33 -18.12 15.39
N ARG A 73 1.67 -16.97 15.23
CA ARG A 73 1.04 -16.22 16.34
C ARG A 73 -0.48 -16.32 16.34
N TRP A 74 -1.06 -16.98 15.35
CA TRP A 74 -2.51 -17.08 15.15
C TRP A 74 -3.24 -17.67 16.36
N SER A 75 -2.62 -18.61 17.08
CA SER A 75 -3.20 -19.23 18.28
C SER A 75 -3.18 -18.33 19.52
N SER A 76 -2.38 -17.27 19.52
CA SER A 76 -2.10 -16.43 20.70
C SER A 76 -2.51 -14.96 20.54
N MET A 77 -2.94 -14.55 19.34
CA MET A 77 -3.18 -13.16 19.00
C MET A 77 -4.67 -12.86 18.80
N SER A 78 -5.15 -11.81 19.47
CA SER A 78 -6.50 -11.29 19.24
C SER A 78 -6.60 -10.62 17.87
N LEU A 79 -7.70 -10.85 17.16
CA LEU A 79 -8.05 -10.13 15.92
C LEU A 79 -8.07 -8.62 16.14
N SER A 80 -8.40 -8.14 17.34
CA SER A 80 -8.40 -6.70 17.67
C SER A 80 -7.02 -6.07 17.57
N ASP A 81 -5.97 -6.78 17.99
CA ASP A 81 -4.59 -6.29 17.93
C ASP A 81 -4.07 -6.22 16.49
N PHE A 82 -4.48 -7.18 15.66
CA PHE A 82 -4.21 -7.17 14.22
C PHE A 82 -4.82 -5.95 13.54
N PHE A 83 -6.11 -5.70 13.76
CA PHE A 83 -6.80 -4.55 13.20
C PHE A 83 -6.20 -3.24 13.70
N LYS A 84 -5.92 -3.12 15.01
CA LYS A 84 -5.31 -1.91 15.60
C LYS A 84 -3.97 -1.58 14.96
N ARG A 85 -3.08 -2.57 14.78
CA ARG A 85 -1.77 -2.39 14.11
C ARG A 85 -1.94 -1.97 12.65
N ARG A 86 -2.90 -2.56 11.94
CA ARG A 86 -3.18 -2.22 10.53
C ARG A 86 -3.74 -0.80 10.39
N LEU A 87 -4.61 -0.41 11.32
CA LEU A 87 -5.27 0.89 11.34
C LEU A 87 -4.29 2.02 11.64
N ILE A 88 -3.42 1.85 12.65
CA ILE A 88 -2.35 2.81 12.99
C ILE A 88 -1.36 3.00 11.83
N ARG A 89 -1.11 1.97 11.02
CA ARG A 89 -0.20 2.08 9.86
C ARG A 89 -0.86 2.71 8.63
N LEU A 90 -2.14 2.44 8.38
CA LEU A 90 -2.85 2.95 7.20
C LEU A 90 -3.36 4.38 7.37
N HIS A 91 -3.84 4.76 8.56
CA HIS A 91 -4.43 6.09 8.80
C HIS A 91 -3.48 7.26 8.50
N PRO A 92 -2.20 7.24 8.90
CA PRO A 92 -1.28 8.34 8.61
C PRO A 92 -1.16 8.60 7.10
N MET A 93 -1.07 7.54 6.30
CA MET A 93 -1.00 7.66 4.84
C MET A 93 -2.30 8.20 4.24
N ILE A 94 -3.46 7.76 4.76
CA ILE A 94 -4.77 8.26 4.29
C ILE A 94 -4.91 9.75 4.60
N ILE A 95 -4.56 10.18 5.82
CA ILE A 95 -4.65 11.58 6.24
C ILE A 95 -3.72 12.45 5.37
N MET A 96 -2.48 12.01 5.13
CA MET A 96 -1.57 12.73 4.23
C MET A 96 -2.13 12.85 2.82
N GLY A 97 -2.65 11.76 2.25
CA GLY A 97 -3.27 11.78 0.92
C GLY A 97 -4.49 12.70 0.85
N MET A 98 -5.32 12.69 1.89
CA MET A 98 -6.51 13.54 1.98
C MET A 98 -6.14 15.03 2.11
N LEU A 99 -5.12 15.35 2.92
CA LEU A 99 -4.59 16.72 3.03
C LEU A 99 -3.99 17.19 1.71
N PHE A 100 -3.16 16.35 1.07
CA PHE A 100 -2.54 16.68 -0.20
C PHE A 100 -3.61 16.92 -1.29
N GLY A 101 -4.62 16.04 -1.36
CA GLY A 101 -5.76 16.20 -2.25
C GLY A 101 -6.57 17.48 -1.95
N ALA A 102 -6.84 17.78 -0.68
CA ALA A 102 -7.56 19.01 -0.29
C ALA A 102 -6.77 20.28 -0.65
N VAL A 103 -5.46 20.27 -0.46
CA VAL A 103 -4.56 21.38 -0.82
C VAL A 103 -4.55 21.57 -2.34
N LEU A 104 -4.35 20.49 -3.11
CA LEU A 104 -4.39 20.56 -4.57
C LEU A 104 -5.75 21.04 -5.08
N PHE A 105 -6.85 20.58 -4.46
CA PHE A 105 -8.20 21.02 -4.80
C PHE A 105 -8.40 22.52 -4.54
N TYR A 106 -7.88 23.06 -3.42
CA TYR A 106 -7.97 24.49 -3.11
C TYR A 106 -7.18 25.36 -4.09
N PHE A 107 -6.01 24.89 -4.56
CA PHE A 107 -5.18 25.60 -5.53
C PHE A 107 -5.59 25.37 -6.99
N GLN A 108 -6.53 24.46 -7.26
CA GLN A 108 -6.98 24.17 -8.60
C GLN A 108 -8.06 25.17 -9.03
N ASP A 109 -7.72 26.07 -9.95
CA ASP A 109 -8.71 26.90 -10.64
C ASP A 109 -9.69 26.00 -11.41
N SER A 110 -10.95 25.96 -10.96
CA SER A 110 -12.01 25.20 -11.63
C SER A 110 -13.19 26.12 -12.00
N PRO A 111 -13.79 25.99 -13.20
CA PRO A 111 -14.93 26.81 -13.59
C PRO A 111 -16.15 26.71 -12.67
N MET A 112 -16.26 25.62 -11.90
CA MET A 112 -17.34 25.40 -10.92
C MET A 112 -17.05 25.98 -9.53
N PHE A 113 -15.79 26.16 -9.15
CA PHE A 113 -15.40 26.74 -7.86
C PHE A 113 -14.40 27.89 -8.12
N PRO A 114 -14.89 29.12 -8.37
CA PRO A 114 -14.02 30.28 -8.46
C PRO A 114 -13.29 30.48 -7.13
N PRO A 115 -12.00 30.84 -7.15
CA PRO A 115 -11.29 31.21 -5.93
C PRO A 115 -12.03 32.40 -5.29
N ILE A 116 -12.41 32.23 -4.02
CA ILE A 116 -12.97 33.31 -3.18
C ILE A 116 -12.04 34.51 -3.10
#